data_AF-A0A429RI22-F1
#
_entry.id   AF-A0A429RI22-F1
#
_cell.length_a   1.000
_cell.length_b   1.000
_cell.length_c   1.000
_cell.angle_alpha   90.00
_cell.angle_beta   90.00
_cell.angle_gamma   90.00
#
_symmetry.space_group_name_H-M   'P 1'
#
loop_
_entity.id
_entity.type
_entity.pdbx_description
1 polymer ?
#
loop_
_entity_poly.entity_id
_entity_poly.type
_entity_poly.pdbx_seq_one_letter_code
_entity_poly.pdbx_strand_id
1 'polypeptide(L)'
;MATTTIQPGAIITDPETGATYFGIPVVYFGEDGDMLALGHHTPRRALAAFNRHARSIGLRNVADDPQAEAEDWLDAISQTWLVFTRPNPAEGDDPDYVWYAVPATAETPNAMPVTLLTAA
;
A
#
# COMPACT_ATOMS: atom_id res chain seq x y z
N MET A 1 9.40 -31.01 -0.66
CA MET A 1 9.11 -29.58 -0.89
C MET A 1 9.94 -28.81 0.11
N ALA A 2 10.79 -27.89 -0.34
CA ALA A 2 11.62 -27.10 0.57
C ALA A 2 10.71 -26.09 1.28
N THR A 3 10.57 -26.22 2.59
CA THR A 3 9.93 -25.21 3.42
C THR A 3 10.90 -24.04 3.45
N THR A 4 10.67 -23.02 2.63
CA THR A 4 11.41 -21.76 2.74
C THR A 4 11.10 -21.20 4.12
N THR A 5 12.06 -21.29 5.04
CA THR A 5 11.95 -20.68 6.36
C THR A 5 11.83 -19.17 6.15
N ILE A 6 10.62 -18.63 6.33
CA ILE A 6 10.41 -17.18 6.34
C ILE A 6 11.08 -16.67 7.61
N GLN A 7 12.16 -15.91 7.45
CA GLN A 7 12.86 -15.31 8.59
C GLN A 7 12.02 -14.12 9.11
N PRO A 8 11.61 -14.11 10.39
CA PRO A 8 10.91 -12.97 10.98
C PRO A 8 11.73 -11.68 10.85
N GLY A 9 11.06 -10.56 10.59
CA GLY A 9 11.72 -9.26 10.39
C GLY A 9 12.55 -9.15 9.10
N ALA A 10 12.54 -10.16 8.23
CA ALA A 10 13.31 -10.12 6.98
C ALA A 10 12.79 -9.02 6.05
N ILE A 11 13.71 -8.28 5.44
CA ILE A 11 13.41 -7.27 4.43
C ILE A 11 12.77 -7.92 3.20
N ILE A 12 11.73 -7.27 2.69
CA ILE A 12 11.00 -7.66 1.49
C ILE A 12 11.26 -6.63 0.41
N THR A 13 11.76 -7.05 -0.75
CA THR A 13 12.03 -6.17 -1.90
C THR A 13 10.95 -6.26 -2.99
N ASP A 14 9.99 -7.16 -2.82
CA ASP A 14 8.82 -7.35 -3.69
C ASP A 14 7.61 -7.66 -2.80
N PRO A 15 7.04 -6.63 -2.14
CA PRO A 15 5.91 -6.82 -1.23
C PRO A 15 4.67 -7.24 -2.02
N GLU A 16 3.91 -8.17 -1.47
CA GLU A 16 2.68 -8.64 -2.09
C GLU A 16 1.67 -7.49 -2.21
N THR A 17 1.16 -7.28 -3.43
CA THR A 17 0.09 -6.32 -3.73
C THR A 17 -1.16 -7.04 -4.22
N GLY A 18 -2.34 -6.50 -3.93
CA GLY A 18 -3.61 -7.18 -4.24
C GLY A 18 -3.97 -7.20 -5.73
N ALA A 19 -3.73 -6.11 -6.46
CA ALA A 19 -4.09 -6.02 -7.88
C ALA A 19 -3.24 -5.00 -8.63
N THR A 20 -3.28 -5.05 -9.97
CA THR A 20 -2.63 -4.04 -10.83
C THR A 20 -3.65 -3.34 -11.71
N TYR A 21 -3.72 -2.01 -11.62
CA TYR A 21 -4.59 -1.19 -12.46
C TYR A 21 -3.80 -0.09 -13.15
N PHE A 22 -4.00 0.08 -14.46
CA PHE A 22 -3.27 1.07 -15.27
C PHE A 22 -1.74 0.93 -15.17
N GLY A 23 -1.25 -0.30 -14.96
CA GLY A 23 0.17 -0.61 -14.75
C GLY A 23 0.71 -0.22 -13.36
N ILE A 24 -0.17 0.06 -12.39
CA ILE A 24 0.19 0.39 -11.01
C ILE A 24 -0.25 -0.76 -10.10
N PRO A 25 0.70 -1.45 -9.43
CA PRO A 25 0.39 -2.39 -8.36
C PRO A 25 -0.19 -1.64 -7.16
N VAL A 26 -1.35 -2.08 -6.68
CA VAL A 26 -2.08 -1.47 -5.56
C VAL A 26 -2.55 -2.51 -4.56
N VAL A 27 -2.70 -2.09 -3.32
CA VAL A 27 -3.22 -2.91 -2.22
C VAL A 27 -3.87 -2.03 -1.17
N TYR A 28 -4.83 -2.56 -0.44
CA TYR A 28 -5.23 -1.99 0.84
C TYR A 28 -4.11 -2.19 1.86
N PHE A 29 -3.82 -1.18 2.66
CA PHE A 29 -2.91 -1.32 3.79
C PHE A 29 -3.56 -0.78 5.06
N GLY A 30 -3.19 -1.33 6.22
CA GLY A 30 -3.87 -1.02 7.47
C GLY A 30 -5.33 -1.52 7.51
N GLU A 31 -6.09 -1.00 8.47
CA GLU A 31 -7.47 -1.41 8.73
C GLU A 31 -8.51 -0.39 8.22
N ASP A 32 -8.10 0.86 8.01
CA ASP A 32 -9.00 2.01 7.77
C ASP A 32 -9.30 2.27 6.27
N GLY A 33 -9.02 1.29 5.40
CA GLY A 33 -9.26 1.43 3.97
C GLY A 33 -8.20 2.26 3.24
N ASP A 34 -7.07 2.55 3.89
CA ASP A 34 -5.92 3.17 3.26
C ASP A 34 -5.40 2.32 2.09
N MET A 35 -4.83 2.98 1.09
CA MET A 35 -4.30 2.30 -0.10
C MET A 35 -2.86 2.66 -0.40
N LEU A 36 -2.10 1.67 -0.82
CA LEU A 36 -0.71 1.79 -1.20
C LEU A 36 -0.54 1.40 -2.66
N ALA A 37 0.22 2.21 -3.39
CA ALA A 37 0.72 1.91 -4.72
C ALA A 37 2.25 1.83 -4.71
N LEU A 38 2.82 0.80 -5.35
CA LEU A 38 4.27 0.71 -5.51
C LEU A 38 4.75 1.70 -6.58
N GLY A 39 5.73 2.52 -6.22
CA GLY A 39 6.30 3.60 -7.03
C GLY A 39 5.76 4.99 -6.67
N HIS A 40 6.48 6.02 -7.12
CA HIS A 40 6.03 7.41 -7.06
C HIS A 40 5.18 7.74 -8.29
N HIS A 41 3.87 7.84 -8.08
CA HIS A 41 2.89 8.14 -9.11
C HIS A 41 2.29 9.52 -8.87
N THR A 42 1.89 10.21 -9.94
CA THR A 42 1.16 11.46 -9.77
C THR A 42 -0.17 11.20 -9.06
N PRO A 43 -0.65 12.12 -8.20
CA PRO A 43 -1.88 11.91 -7.44
C PRO A 43 -3.08 11.48 -8.28
N ARG A 44 -3.30 12.12 -9.44
CA ARG A 44 -4.38 11.75 -10.37
C ARG A 44 -4.26 10.32 -10.90
N ARG A 45 -3.04 9.85 -11.18
CA ARG A 45 -2.82 8.49 -11.71
C ARG A 45 -3.01 7.44 -10.60
N ALA A 46 -2.50 7.72 -9.41
CA ALA A 46 -2.70 6.87 -8.23
C ALA A 46 -4.19 6.77 -7.87
N LEU A 47 -4.89 7.90 -7.78
CA LEU A 47 -6.33 7.97 -7.49
C LEU A 47 -7.16 7.15 -8.48
N ALA A 48 -6.81 7.16 -9.78
CA ALA A 48 -7.50 6.34 -10.77
C ALA A 48 -7.33 4.83 -10.48
N ALA A 49 -6.13 4.39 -10.13
CA ALA A 49 -5.86 3.01 -9.76
C ALA A 49 -6.57 2.61 -8.45
N PHE A 50 -6.52 3.47 -7.43
CA PHE A 50 -7.21 3.30 -6.15
C PHE A 50 -8.73 3.21 -6.31
N ASN A 51 -9.34 4.11 -7.09
CA ASN A 51 -10.77 4.05 -7.40
C ASN A 51 -11.16 2.77 -8.13
N ARG A 52 -10.32 2.29 -9.04
CA ARG A 52 -10.57 1.03 -9.72
C ARG A 52 -10.48 -0.15 -8.75
N HIS A 53 -9.56 -0.10 -7.79
CA HIS A 53 -9.45 -1.12 -6.76
C HIS A 53 -10.65 -1.12 -5.81
N ALA A 54 -11.08 0.05 -5.32
CA ALA A 54 -12.30 0.20 -4.51
C ALA A 54 -13.52 -0.46 -5.18
N ARG A 55 -13.71 -0.17 -6.47
CA ARG A 55 -14.80 -0.76 -7.26
C ARG A 55 -14.70 -2.27 -7.43
N SER A 56 -13.50 -2.83 -7.38
CA SER A 56 -13.32 -4.29 -7.49
C SER A 56 -13.86 -5.06 -6.30
N ILE A 57 -14.02 -4.40 -5.14
CA ILE A 57 -14.61 -4.99 -3.93
C ILE A 57 -16.04 -4.50 -3.65
N GLY A 58 -16.65 -3.81 -4.62
CA GLY A 58 -18.06 -3.39 -4.56
C GLY A 58 -18.31 -1.95 -4.07
N LEU A 59 -17.27 -1.20 -3.72
CA LEU A 59 -17.42 0.23 -3.38
C LEU A 59 -17.69 1.06 -4.63
N ARG A 60 -18.34 2.22 -4.47
CA ARG A 60 -18.59 3.13 -5.60
C ARG A 60 -17.34 3.84 -6.10
N ASN A 61 -16.47 4.22 -5.18
CA ASN A 61 -15.17 4.86 -5.34
C ASN A 61 -14.41 4.73 -4.01
N VAL A 62 -13.25 5.39 -3.88
CA VAL A 62 -12.47 5.39 -2.62
C VAL A 62 -13.24 5.94 -1.41
N ALA A 63 -14.25 6.79 -1.63
CA ALA A 63 -15.13 7.36 -0.59
C ALA A 63 -16.37 6.51 -0.29
N ASP A 64 -16.64 5.49 -1.11
CA ASP A 64 -17.94 4.85 -1.26
C ASP A 64 -19.15 5.82 -1.42
N ASP A 65 -18.91 7.01 -1.98
CA ASP A 65 -19.91 8.07 -2.13
C ASP A 65 -20.06 8.46 -3.60
N PRO A 66 -21.24 8.28 -4.24
CA PRO A 66 -21.43 8.66 -5.64
C PRO A 66 -21.27 10.17 -5.93
N GLN A 67 -21.26 11.02 -4.90
CA GLN A 67 -21.09 12.47 -5.04
C GLN A 67 -19.65 12.94 -4.82
N ALA A 68 -18.75 12.09 -4.30
CA ALA A 68 -17.36 12.47 -4.09
C ALA A 68 -16.65 12.73 -5.42
N GLU A 69 -15.96 13.86 -5.49
CA GLU A 69 -15.17 14.29 -6.64
C GLU A 69 -13.70 13.86 -6.48
N ALA A 70 -12.94 13.93 -7.57
CA ALA A 70 -11.53 13.52 -7.50
C ALA A 70 -10.72 14.48 -6.62
N GLU A 71 -11.05 15.77 -6.72
CA GLU A 71 -10.42 16.89 -6.05
C GLU A 71 -10.47 16.75 -4.51
N ASP A 72 -11.52 16.12 -3.97
CA ASP A 72 -11.67 15.87 -2.53
C ASP A 72 -10.56 14.95 -1.96
N TRP A 73 -9.90 14.18 -2.82
CA TRP A 73 -8.95 13.13 -2.42
C TRP A 73 -7.52 13.38 -2.86
N LEU A 74 -7.26 14.36 -3.74
CA LEU A 74 -5.91 14.56 -4.29
C LEU A 74 -4.91 14.97 -3.21
N ASP A 75 -5.34 15.74 -2.20
CA ASP A 75 -4.49 16.19 -1.10
C ASP A 75 -4.23 15.09 -0.05
N ALA A 76 -5.06 14.05 -0.02
CA ALA A 76 -4.86 12.86 0.82
C ALA A 76 -3.83 11.88 0.20
N ILE A 77 -3.34 12.16 -1.01
CA ILE A 77 -2.36 11.32 -1.70
C ILE A 77 -0.95 11.88 -1.53
N SER A 78 -0.06 11.07 -0.97
CA SER A 78 1.34 11.46 -0.74
C SER A 78 2.32 10.47 -1.36
N GLN A 79 3.48 10.97 -1.77
CA GLN A 79 4.61 10.14 -2.20
C GLN A 79 5.61 10.04 -1.05
N THR A 80 5.99 8.82 -0.67
CA THR A 80 6.92 8.57 0.42
C THR A 80 7.80 7.36 0.15
N TRP A 81 8.62 6.97 1.12
CA TRP A 81 9.50 5.82 1.07
C TRP A 81 9.19 4.89 2.24
N LEU A 82 9.11 3.59 1.98
CA LEU A 82 8.86 2.57 2.99
C LEU A 82 9.88 1.44 2.89
N VAL A 83 10.22 0.84 4.03
CA VAL A 83 10.89 -0.46 4.09
C VAL A 83 9.86 -1.51 4.47
N PHE A 84 9.77 -2.58 3.69
CA PHE A 84 8.85 -3.68 3.94
C PHE A 84 9.57 -4.82 4.66
N THR A 85 8.93 -5.39 5.67
CA THR A 85 9.46 -6.51 6.47
C THR A 85 8.42 -7.60 6.66
N ARG A 86 8.88 -8.83 6.89
CA ARG A 86 8.02 -9.91 7.39
C ARG A 86 7.66 -9.64 8.85
N PRO A 87 6.45 -10.01 9.31
CA PRO A 87 6.09 -9.92 10.72
C PRO A 87 7.15 -10.54 11.62
N ASN A 88 7.44 -9.86 12.72
CA ASN A 88 8.31 -10.34 13.78
C ASN A 88 7.54 -10.47 15.10
N PRO A 89 6.96 -11.65 15.41
CA PRO A 89 6.21 -11.85 16.65
C PRO A 89 7.03 -11.61 17.93
N ALA A 90 8.36 -11.66 17.86
CA ALA A 90 9.23 -11.32 18.99
C ALA A 90 9.22 -9.81 19.32
N GLU A 91 8.83 -8.97 18.37
CA GLU A 91 8.66 -7.51 18.52
C GLU A 91 7.19 -7.11 18.68
N GLY A 92 6.28 -8.09 18.71
CA GLY A 92 4.84 -7.88 18.91
C GLY A 92 4.03 -7.75 17.62
N ASP A 93 4.64 -7.97 16.46
CA ASP A 93 3.92 -8.02 15.19
C ASP A 93 2.95 -9.22 15.16
N ASP A 94 1.79 -9.01 14.57
CA ASP A 94 0.80 -10.05 14.34
C ASP A 94 1.24 -10.89 13.12
N PRO A 95 1.44 -12.21 13.29
CA PRO A 95 1.89 -13.10 12.22
C PRO A 95 0.87 -13.28 11.09
N ASP A 96 -0.38 -12.86 11.26
CA ASP A 96 -1.41 -12.96 10.22
C ASP A 96 -1.25 -11.90 9.12
N TYR A 97 -0.46 -10.85 9.36
CA TYR A 97 -0.11 -9.89 8.33
C TYR A 97 0.90 -10.46 7.33
N VAL A 98 0.74 -10.15 6.04
CA VAL A 98 1.67 -10.64 5.00
C VAL A 98 3.03 -9.92 5.08
N TRP A 99 3.00 -8.65 5.47
CA TRP A 99 4.15 -7.78 5.65
C TRP A 99 3.80 -6.59 6.54
N TYR A 100 4.82 -5.96 7.11
CA TYR A 100 4.77 -4.65 7.74
C TYR A 100 5.55 -3.64 6.91
N ALA A 101 5.20 -2.36 7.02
CA ALA A 101 5.93 -1.29 6.37
C ALA A 101 6.31 -0.22 7.39
N VAL A 102 7.55 0.24 7.32
CA VAL A 102 8.10 1.26 8.22
C VAL A 102 8.43 2.52 7.41
N PRO A 103 8.05 3.72 7.87
CA PRO A 103 8.47 4.98 7.27
C PRO A 103 9.99 5.06 7.08
N ALA A 104 10.41 5.49 5.89
CA ALA A 104 11.80 5.58 5.51
C ALA A 104 12.08 6.85 4.69
N THR A 105 13.33 7.01 4.28
CA THR A 105 13.76 8.06 3.34
C THR A 105 14.35 7.43 2.08
N ALA A 106 14.55 8.23 1.03
CA ALA A 106 15.22 7.78 -0.20
C ALA A 106 16.64 7.24 0.03
N GLU A 107 17.29 7.63 1.13
CA GLU A 107 18.64 7.22 1.49
C GLU A 107 18.67 5.96 2.36
N THR A 108 17.51 5.54 2.88
CA THR A 108 17.41 4.35 3.72
C THR A 108 17.63 3.10 2.87
N PRO A 109 18.54 2.19 3.25
CA PRO A 109 18.77 0.96 2.50
C PRO A 109 17.49 0.13 2.32
N ASN A 110 17.26 -0.34 1.10
CA ASN A 110 16.07 -1.11 0.69
C ASN A 110 14.74 -0.35 0.76
N ALA A 111 14.77 0.97 0.97
CA ALA A 111 13.54 1.76 0.90
C ALA A 111 12.99 1.74 -0.53
N MET A 112 11.68 1.53 -0.63
CA MET A 112 10.96 1.49 -1.89
C MET A 112 10.10 2.75 -2.00
N PRO A 113 10.06 3.40 -3.19
CA PRO A 113 9.17 4.53 -3.42
C PRO A 113 7.73 4.02 -3.44
N VAL A 114 6.83 4.72 -2.74
CA VAL A 114 5.41 4.38 -2.71
C VAL A 114 4.55 5.63 -2.83
N THR A 115 3.32 5.44 -3.28
CA THR A 115 2.27 6.46 -3.24
C THR A 115 1.17 5.96 -2.33
N LEU A 116 0.82 6.75 -1.31
CA LEU A 116 -0.18 6.38 -0.31
C LEU A 116 -1.42 7.24 -0.47
N LEU A 117 -2.58 6.64 -0.26
CA LEU A 117 -3.83 7.29 0.07
C LEU A 117 -4.09 7.01 1.54
N THR A 118 -4.10 8.05 2.38
CA THR A 118 -4.52 7.93 3.79
C THR A 118 -5.94 8.46 3.88
N ALA A 119 -6.89 7.58 4.17
CA ALA A 119 -8.25 8.00 4.48
C ALA A 119 -8.22 8.87 5.75
N ALA A 120 -8.89 10.02 5.71
CA ALA A 120 -8.93 10.98 6.81
C ALA A 120 -9.96 10.59 7.88
#